data_AF-A0A815Z5A3-F1
#
_entry.id   AF-A0A815Z5A3-F1
#
_cell.length_a   1.000
_cell.length_b   1.000
_cell.length_c   1.000
_cell.angle_alpha   90.00
_cell.angle_beta   90.00
_cell.angle_gamma   90.00
#
_symmetry.space_group_name_H-M   'P 1'
#
loop_
_entity.id
_entity.type
_entity.pdbx_description
1 polymer ?
#
loop_
_entity_poly.entity_id
_entity_poly.type
_entity_poly.pdbx_seq_one_letter_code
_entity_poly.pdbx_strand_id
1 'polypeptide(L)'
;MSDEEAEHEEAEEMENETKSEGEGEEEEKLEHGEEEAQEEARDEVPLTDEIIAQSLSLLAKTGNGLAHAYTRFEATNRNLTDITRLEPFVHLRFIDLSNNGLRTVASLSRLKFLLTLKLDSNELSMFDLPPFPYLQTLRLSDNRIKSVKGIEQPRLEILNLNQNQIDSCEGLEQSKLPNLMTLEMRQNRLTTTKGIALLNLKNLFLAANEITKLEDLQDLSRLTTLHLRDNKVGTLDGFSENMKQLQYVNLRANEVTDPEELKKLAVLPMLRALVLLGRSINE
;
A
#
# COMPACT_ATOMS: atom_id res chain seq x y z
N MET A 1 24.20 -68.17 17.69
CA MET A 1 24.54 -69.23 16.72
C MET A 1 24.61 -68.60 15.33
N SER A 2 25.58 -67.76 14.98
CA SER A 2 26.93 -67.53 15.55
C SER A 2 27.86 -68.76 15.49
N ASP A 3 29.18 -68.60 15.35
CA ASP A 3 29.96 -67.33 15.31
C ASP A 3 30.32 -66.94 13.85
N GLU A 4 31.50 -66.64 13.29
CA GLU A 4 32.93 -66.43 13.63
C GLU A 4 33.51 -65.79 12.30
N GLU A 5 34.24 -64.67 12.19
CA GLU A 5 35.59 -64.24 12.66
C GLU A 5 36.74 -65.21 12.30
N ALA A 6 37.91 -64.81 11.76
CA ALA A 6 38.41 -63.53 11.20
C ALA A 6 39.75 -63.76 10.40
N GLU A 7 40.29 -62.74 9.70
CA GLU A 7 41.73 -62.50 9.31
C GLU A 7 41.78 -61.19 8.45
N HIS A 8 42.56 -60.13 8.76
CA HIS A 8 44.01 -59.88 8.63
C HIS A 8 44.55 -59.92 7.17
N GLU A 9 45.37 -58.97 6.65
CA GLU A 9 45.88 -57.65 7.13
C GLU A 9 46.46 -56.83 5.93
N GLU A 10 47.13 -55.70 6.20
CA GLU A 10 47.87 -54.72 5.34
C GLU A 10 48.62 -55.26 4.08
N ALA A 11 48.94 -54.49 3.01
CA ALA A 11 48.85 -53.03 2.71
C ALA A 11 48.26 -52.80 1.27
N GLU A 12 48.70 -51.95 0.31
CA GLU A 12 49.82 -50.99 0.10
C GLU A 12 49.41 -49.90 -0.96
N GLU A 13 50.31 -49.00 -1.40
CA GLU A 13 50.02 -47.80 -2.21
C GLU A 13 50.31 -47.93 -3.73
N MET A 14 49.55 -47.23 -4.59
CA MET A 14 50.06 -46.09 -5.41
C MET A 14 48.99 -45.35 -6.25
N GLU A 15 49.28 -44.07 -6.55
CA GLU A 15 48.50 -43.10 -7.32
C GLU A 15 48.51 -43.41 -8.85
N ASN A 16 47.59 -42.92 -9.71
CA ASN A 16 47.38 -41.49 -10.02
C ASN A 16 46.11 -41.22 -10.90
N GLU A 17 45.84 -39.94 -11.17
CA GLU A 17 44.64 -39.36 -11.80
C GLU A 17 44.39 -39.71 -13.28
N THR A 18 43.11 -39.72 -13.71
CA THR A 18 42.62 -38.80 -14.78
C THR A 18 41.09 -38.68 -14.91
N LYS A 19 40.57 -37.51 -14.52
CA LYS A 19 39.48 -36.66 -15.10
C LYS A 19 38.32 -37.23 -15.96
N SER A 20 37.20 -36.50 -15.82
CA SER A 20 36.08 -36.32 -16.78
C SER A 20 35.08 -37.50 -16.89
N GLU A 21 33.77 -37.29 -16.92
CA GLU A 21 32.96 -36.05 -16.84
C GLU A 21 31.60 -36.39 -16.22
N GLY A 22 31.00 -35.44 -15.49
CA GLY A 22 29.68 -35.60 -14.89
C GLY A 22 28.76 -34.48 -15.36
N GLU A 23 27.69 -34.84 -16.07
CA GLU A 23 26.69 -33.88 -16.55
C GLU A 23 25.91 -33.32 -15.35
N GLY A 24 25.93 -32.00 -15.19
CA GLY A 24 25.27 -31.31 -14.08
C GLY A 24 23.83 -30.93 -14.42
N GLU A 25 22.93 -31.09 -13.46
CA GLU A 25 21.56 -30.56 -13.54
C GLU A 25 21.60 -29.04 -13.29
N GLU A 26 21.24 -28.23 -14.28
CA GLU A 26 21.17 -26.76 -14.15
C GLU A 26 19.90 -26.35 -13.38
N GLU A 27 20.00 -26.28 -12.04
CA GLU A 27 19.03 -25.52 -11.23
C GLU A 27 19.14 -24.02 -11.55
N GLU A 28 18.23 -23.49 -12.38
CA GLU A 28 18.05 -22.04 -12.57
C GLU A 28 17.65 -21.37 -11.26
N LYS A 29 18.65 -20.96 -10.47
CA LYS A 29 18.43 -20.10 -9.30
C LYS A 29 18.04 -18.71 -9.77
N LEU A 30 16.74 -18.45 -9.74
CA LEU A 30 16.15 -17.13 -9.89
C LEU A 30 16.74 -16.19 -8.83
N GLU A 31 17.74 -15.41 -9.22
CA GLU A 31 18.24 -14.29 -8.43
C GLU A 31 17.13 -13.23 -8.33
N HIS A 32 16.31 -13.32 -7.29
CA HIS A 32 15.61 -12.16 -6.77
C HIS A 32 16.66 -11.19 -6.23
N GLY A 33 17.09 -10.28 -7.11
CA GLY A 33 17.93 -9.14 -6.75
C GLY A 33 17.20 -8.30 -5.70
N GLU A 34 17.53 -8.53 -4.44
CA GLU A 34 17.21 -7.61 -3.36
C GLU A 34 18.00 -6.33 -3.63
N GLU A 35 17.35 -5.35 -4.26
CA GLU A 35 17.81 -3.96 -4.26
C GLU A 35 17.75 -3.43 -2.82
N GLU A 36 18.73 -3.85 -2.00
CA GLU A 36 19.14 -3.15 -0.79
C GLU A 36 19.66 -1.77 -1.23
N ALA A 37 18.71 -0.86 -1.42
CA ALA A 37 18.99 0.55 -1.67
C ALA A 37 19.81 1.07 -0.50
N GLN A 38 21.12 1.24 -0.73
CA GLN A 38 22.09 1.70 0.26
C GLN A 38 21.55 2.99 0.89
N GLU A 39 21.15 2.94 2.16
CA GLU A 39 20.67 4.12 2.86
C GLU A 39 21.84 5.08 3.07
N GLU A 40 21.98 6.01 2.14
CA GLU A 40 22.85 7.18 2.32
C GLU A 40 22.56 7.80 3.70
N ALA A 41 23.61 7.95 4.50
CA ALA A 41 23.54 8.61 5.79
C ALA A 41 23.22 10.10 5.59
N ARG A 42 21.92 10.43 5.60
CA ARG A 42 21.41 11.78 5.51
C ARG A 42 21.46 12.46 6.88
N ASP A 43 21.76 13.75 6.88
CA ASP A 43 21.75 14.56 8.11
C ASP A 43 20.38 14.48 8.79
N GLU A 44 20.37 14.25 10.10
CA GLU A 44 19.13 14.33 10.88
C GLU A 44 18.65 15.78 10.93
N VAL A 45 17.41 16.01 10.51
CA VAL A 45 16.74 17.32 10.59
C VAL A 45 15.62 17.21 11.62
N PRO A 46 15.91 17.42 12.92
CA PRO A 46 14.91 17.35 13.96
C PRO A 46 13.99 18.57 13.97
N LEU A 47 12.73 18.35 14.32
CA LEU A 47 11.76 19.41 14.55
C LEU A 47 12.22 20.38 15.66
N THR A 48 12.37 21.67 15.35
CA THR A 48 12.83 22.70 16.31
C THR A 48 11.68 23.48 16.94
N ASP A 49 11.91 24.17 18.07
CA ASP A 49 10.91 25.03 18.71
C ASP A 49 10.46 26.19 17.80
N GLU A 50 11.36 26.71 16.97
CA GLU A 50 11.05 27.73 15.97
C GLU A 50 10.10 27.18 14.91
N ILE A 51 10.38 25.99 14.36
CA ILE A 51 9.50 25.32 13.41
C ILE A 51 8.14 25.04 14.08
N ILE A 52 8.12 24.59 15.34
CA ILE A 52 6.87 24.36 16.10
C ILE A 52 6.06 25.66 16.24
N ALA A 53 6.69 26.75 16.67
CA ALA A 53 6.02 28.04 16.84
C ALA A 53 5.47 28.63 15.52
N GLN A 54 6.15 28.38 14.39
CA GLN A 54 5.69 28.78 13.06
C GLN A 54 4.57 27.89 12.49
N SER A 55 4.44 26.64 12.96
CA SER A 55 3.57 25.61 12.35
C SER A 55 2.26 25.36 13.10
N LEU A 56 2.23 25.67 14.40
CA LEU A 56 1.03 25.52 15.23
C LEU A 56 -0.01 26.60 14.93
N SER A 57 -1.25 26.18 14.71
CA SER A 57 -2.36 27.08 14.39
C SER A 57 -3.72 26.52 14.83
N LEU A 58 -4.79 27.28 14.54
CA LEU A 58 -6.17 26.97 14.92
C LEU A 58 -6.33 26.69 16.43
N LEU A 59 -6.20 27.77 17.22
CA LEU A 59 -6.45 27.74 18.67
C LEU A 59 -7.93 27.45 18.94
N ALA A 60 -8.23 26.36 19.65
CA ALA A 60 -9.59 25.96 20.00
C ALA A 60 -9.68 25.56 21.48
N LYS A 61 -10.91 25.51 22.03
CA LYS A 61 -11.12 25.01 23.39
C LYS A 61 -10.86 23.50 23.47
N THR A 62 -10.25 23.09 24.59
CA THR A 62 -10.09 21.68 24.97
C THR A 62 -11.46 21.03 25.27
N GLY A 63 -11.54 19.70 25.28
CA GLY A 63 -12.81 18.97 25.41
C GLY A 63 -13.57 19.21 26.74
N ASN A 64 -12.88 19.68 27.78
CA ASN A 64 -13.48 20.10 29.05
C ASN A 64 -13.91 21.59 29.07
N GLY A 65 -13.63 22.36 28.01
CA GLY A 65 -13.95 23.79 27.91
C GLY A 65 -13.10 24.75 28.76
N LEU A 66 -12.19 24.23 29.59
CA LEU A 66 -11.44 25.00 30.59
C LEU A 66 -10.10 25.58 30.11
N ALA A 67 -9.56 25.06 28.99
CA ALA A 67 -8.30 25.51 28.41
C ALA A 67 -8.43 25.70 26.90
N HIS A 68 -7.37 26.24 26.29
CA HIS A 68 -7.22 26.33 24.84
C HIS A 68 -5.96 25.59 24.40
N ALA A 69 -6.01 24.99 23.21
CA ALA A 69 -4.88 24.33 22.58
C ALA A 69 -4.92 24.56 21.06
N TYR A 70 -3.75 24.56 20.42
CA TYR A 70 -3.67 24.51 18.96
C TYR A 70 -4.14 23.15 18.47
N THR A 71 -4.91 23.13 17.37
CA THR A 71 -5.53 21.91 16.82
C THR A 71 -5.06 21.59 15.40
N ARG A 72 -4.24 22.47 14.80
CA ARG A 72 -3.60 22.29 13.49
C ARG A 72 -2.09 22.45 13.63
N PHE A 73 -1.35 21.61 12.91
CA PHE A 73 0.10 21.70 12.77
C PHE A 73 0.48 21.43 11.30
N GLU A 74 1.14 22.36 10.65
CA GLU A 74 1.48 22.28 9.22
C GLU A 74 2.96 22.58 9.02
N ALA A 75 3.75 21.55 8.70
CA ALA A 75 5.20 21.62 8.54
C ALA A 75 5.67 20.82 7.32
N THR A 76 5.28 21.29 6.13
CA THR A 76 5.70 20.72 4.85
C THR A 76 7.00 21.33 4.34
N ASN A 77 7.72 20.61 3.49
CA ASN A 77 8.92 21.10 2.77
C ASN A 77 10.04 21.59 3.72
N ARG A 78 10.31 20.84 4.80
CA ARG A 78 11.35 21.19 5.80
C ARG A 78 12.40 20.09 5.99
N ASN A 79 12.43 19.08 5.13
CA ASN A 79 13.34 17.92 5.16
C ASN A 79 13.34 17.15 6.49
N LEU A 80 12.29 17.29 7.32
CA LEU A 80 12.26 16.76 8.69
C LEU A 80 12.45 15.24 8.70
N THR A 81 13.36 14.74 9.55
CA THR A 81 13.57 13.30 9.79
C THR A 81 13.05 12.87 11.17
N ASP A 82 13.11 13.75 12.17
CA ASP A 82 12.53 13.54 13.50
C ASP A 82 11.41 14.55 13.83
N ILE A 83 10.34 14.00 14.42
CA ILE A 83 9.13 14.68 14.88
C ILE A 83 8.72 14.28 16.31
N THR A 84 9.59 13.61 17.09
CA THR A 84 9.34 13.23 18.51
C THR A 84 8.75 14.38 19.34
N ARG A 85 9.20 15.60 19.08
CA ARG A 85 8.75 16.82 19.76
C ARG A 85 7.28 17.19 19.52
N LEU A 86 6.55 16.47 18.67
CA LEU A 86 5.09 16.57 18.55
C LEU A 86 4.31 15.86 19.66
N GLU A 87 4.92 14.91 20.38
CA GLU A 87 4.25 14.14 21.45
C GLU A 87 3.44 14.96 22.47
N PRO A 88 3.89 16.14 22.95
CA PRO A 88 3.13 16.94 23.92
C PRO A 88 1.84 17.54 23.36
N PHE A 89 1.73 17.68 22.04
CA PHE A 89 0.63 18.37 21.36
C PHE A 89 -0.59 17.46 21.14
N VAL A 90 -0.98 16.73 22.19
CA VAL A 90 -2.02 15.68 22.19
C VAL A 90 -3.41 16.13 21.72
N HIS A 91 -3.66 17.44 21.61
CA HIS A 91 -4.92 18.02 21.14
C HIS A 91 -4.96 18.36 19.64
N LEU A 92 -3.88 18.08 18.89
CA LEU A 92 -3.86 18.20 17.44
C LEU A 92 -4.91 17.30 16.77
N ARG A 93 -5.52 17.83 15.72
CA ARG A 93 -6.61 17.21 14.93
C ARG A 93 -6.27 17.16 13.45
N PHE A 94 -5.52 18.14 12.97
CA PHE A 94 -5.07 18.25 11.59
C PHE A 94 -3.54 18.35 11.59
N ILE A 95 -2.87 17.36 11.00
CA ILE A 95 -1.42 17.38 10.78
C ILE A 95 -1.13 17.28 9.29
N ASP A 96 -0.25 18.17 8.84
CA ASP A 96 0.38 18.09 7.52
C ASP A 96 1.90 18.08 7.69
N LEU A 97 2.50 16.92 7.41
CA LEU A 97 3.95 16.65 7.45
C LEU A 97 4.46 16.22 6.07
N SER A 98 3.73 16.57 5.01
CA SER A 98 4.04 16.16 3.64
C SER A 98 5.31 16.84 3.09
N ASN A 99 6.08 16.18 2.22
CA ASN A 99 7.35 16.66 1.67
C ASN A 99 8.42 16.81 2.77
N ASN A 100 8.80 15.69 3.40
CA ASN A 100 9.86 15.60 4.41
C ASN A 100 10.63 14.26 4.27
N GLY A 101 11.56 13.97 5.18
CA GLY A 101 12.39 12.76 5.17
C GLY A 101 11.95 11.69 6.18
N LEU A 102 10.66 11.63 6.55
CA LEU A 102 10.19 10.76 7.63
C LEU A 102 10.21 9.28 7.21
N ARG A 103 10.97 8.45 7.94
CA ARG A 103 10.97 6.97 7.83
C ARG A 103 10.07 6.28 8.85
N THR A 104 9.67 6.98 9.91
CA THR A 104 8.74 6.53 10.95
C THR A 104 7.91 7.70 11.46
N VAL A 105 6.70 7.41 11.94
CA VAL A 105 5.77 8.36 12.58
C VAL A 105 5.22 7.83 13.92
N ALA A 106 5.89 6.86 14.54
CA ALA A 106 5.50 6.24 15.81
C ALA A 106 5.32 7.23 16.97
N SER A 107 6.00 8.38 16.97
CA SER A 107 5.82 9.46 17.96
C SER A 107 4.43 10.13 17.90
N LEU A 108 3.72 10.04 16.77
CA LEU A 108 2.33 10.49 16.66
C LEU A 108 1.36 9.63 17.49
N SER A 109 1.81 8.48 18.02
CA SER A 109 0.98 7.50 18.74
C SER A 109 0.11 8.06 19.87
N ARG A 110 0.53 9.16 20.51
CA ARG A 110 -0.16 9.82 21.61
C ARG A 110 -1.30 10.75 21.18
N LEU A 111 -1.36 11.15 19.91
CA LEU A 111 -2.26 12.18 19.40
C LEU A 111 -3.63 11.59 19.04
N LYS A 112 -4.34 11.07 20.05
CA LYS A 112 -5.59 10.30 19.85
C LYS A 112 -6.79 11.09 19.26
N PHE A 113 -6.66 12.39 19.05
CA PHE A 113 -7.71 13.27 18.51
C PHE A 113 -7.52 13.66 17.02
N LEU A 114 -6.58 13.03 16.31
CA LEU A 114 -6.40 13.24 14.86
C LEU A 114 -7.68 12.91 14.07
N LEU A 115 -8.04 13.82 13.16
CA LEU A 115 -9.10 13.71 12.16
C LEU A 115 -8.51 13.65 10.75
N THR A 116 -7.39 14.33 10.53
CA THR A 116 -6.63 14.32 9.27
C THR A 116 -5.14 14.24 9.56
N LEU A 117 -4.46 13.30 8.89
CA LEU A 117 -3.02 13.16 8.88
C LEU A 117 -2.54 13.06 7.42
N LYS A 118 -1.66 13.99 7.01
CA LYS A 118 -0.96 13.92 5.73
C LYS A 118 0.53 13.73 5.93
N LEU A 119 1.06 12.76 5.19
CA LEU A 119 2.43 12.29 5.16
C LEU A 119 2.87 12.04 3.70
N ASP A 120 2.22 12.71 2.73
CA ASP A 120 2.55 12.57 1.31
C ASP A 120 4.02 12.97 1.06
N SER A 121 4.73 12.33 0.14
CA SER A 121 6.15 12.62 -0.17
C SER A 121 7.06 12.51 1.07
N ASN A 122 7.26 11.28 1.54
CA ASN A 122 8.13 10.90 2.67
C ASN A 122 8.84 9.55 2.39
N GLU A 123 9.62 9.03 3.34
CA GLU A 123 10.41 7.79 3.18
C GLU A 123 9.79 6.58 3.91
N LEU A 124 8.49 6.59 4.25
CA LEU A 124 7.83 5.54 5.03
C LEU A 124 7.77 4.21 4.25
N SER A 125 8.23 3.12 4.88
CA SER A 125 8.28 1.77 4.28
C SER A 125 7.13 0.84 4.72
N MET A 126 6.43 1.18 5.79
CA MET A 126 5.36 0.38 6.41
C MET A 126 4.35 1.26 7.17
N PHE A 127 3.25 0.66 7.63
CA PHE A 127 2.33 1.31 8.58
C PHE A 127 2.80 1.06 10.03
N ASP A 128 3.35 2.08 10.67
CA ASP A 128 3.71 2.11 12.10
C ASP A 128 2.71 2.95 12.94
N LEU A 129 1.63 3.43 12.32
CA LEU A 129 0.57 4.21 12.95
C LEU A 129 -0.37 3.32 13.80
N PRO A 130 -0.53 3.57 15.10
CA PRO A 130 -1.51 2.85 15.92
C PRO A 130 -2.94 3.30 15.57
N PRO A 131 -3.97 2.62 16.09
CA PRO A 131 -5.36 3.05 15.92
C PRO A 131 -5.60 4.47 16.47
N PHE A 132 -6.13 5.33 15.60
CA PHE A 132 -6.64 6.66 15.93
C PHE A 132 -8.17 6.62 15.87
N PRO A 133 -8.89 6.72 17.01
CA PRO A 133 -10.33 6.46 17.08
C PRO A 133 -11.20 7.49 16.35
N TYR A 134 -10.61 8.57 15.82
CA TYR A 134 -11.30 9.65 15.11
C TYR A 134 -10.70 10.00 13.73
N LEU A 135 -9.67 9.29 13.24
CA LEU A 135 -9.01 9.62 11.98
C LEU A 135 -9.93 9.33 10.79
N GLN A 136 -10.28 10.36 10.01
CA GLN A 136 -11.19 10.29 8.86
C GLN A 136 -10.46 10.36 7.51
N THR A 137 -9.29 10.99 7.48
CA THR A 137 -8.47 11.11 6.26
C THR A 137 -7.00 10.84 6.55
N LEU A 138 -6.45 9.87 5.86
CA LEU A 138 -5.03 9.49 5.90
C LEU A 138 -4.46 9.58 4.49
N ARG A 139 -3.39 10.36 4.33
CA ARG A 139 -2.70 10.57 3.06
C ARG A 139 -1.22 10.19 3.20
N LEU A 140 -0.80 9.21 2.41
CA LEU A 140 0.50 8.54 2.42
C LEU A 140 0.98 8.35 0.97
N SER A 141 0.64 9.29 0.07
CA SER A 141 1.07 9.22 -1.33
C SER A 141 2.60 9.37 -1.42
N ASP A 142 3.25 8.89 -2.48
CA ASP A 142 4.67 9.15 -2.75
C ASP A 142 5.56 8.75 -1.55
N ASN A 143 5.52 7.46 -1.23
CA ASN A 143 6.24 6.83 -0.11
C ASN A 143 6.79 5.46 -0.56
N ARG A 144 7.45 4.73 0.33
CA ARG A 144 8.09 3.43 0.05
C ARG A 144 7.29 2.23 0.59
N ILE A 145 5.98 2.41 0.86
CA ILE A 145 5.17 1.40 1.55
C ILE A 145 5.01 0.16 0.66
N LYS A 146 5.42 -1.00 1.16
CA LYS A 146 5.32 -2.29 0.44
C LYS A 146 4.06 -3.09 0.77
N SER A 147 3.43 -2.87 1.93
CA SER A 147 2.27 -3.66 2.36
C SER A 147 1.27 -2.86 3.20
N VAL A 148 0.00 -3.24 3.15
CA VAL A 148 -1.12 -2.65 3.91
C VAL A 148 -1.44 -3.39 5.21
N LYS A 149 -0.66 -4.43 5.57
CA LYS A 149 -0.83 -5.15 6.83
C LYS A 149 -0.61 -4.21 8.03
N GLY A 150 -1.45 -4.36 9.06
CA GLY A 150 -1.41 -3.55 10.27
C GLY A 150 -2.28 -2.28 10.25
N ILE A 151 -2.90 -1.91 9.12
CA ILE A 151 -3.78 -0.72 9.09
C ILE A 151 -5.09 -0.95 9.87
N GLU A 152 -5.25 -0.25 11.00
CA GLU A 152 -6.48 -0.26 11.79
C GLU A 152 -6.93 1.16 12.13
N GLN A 153 -7.92 1.69 11.42
CA GLN A 153 -8.37 3.07 11.56
C GLN A 153 -9.91 3.12 11.49
N PRO A 154 -10.62 2.94 12.62
CA PRO A 154 -12.03 2.54 12.63
C PRO A 154 -13.02 3.61 12.12
N ARG A 155 -12.57 4.86 11.93
CA ARG A 155 -13.37 5.96 11.34
C ARG A 155 -12.81 6.49 10.02
N LEU A 156 -11.86 5.79 9.40
CA LEU A 156 -11.24 6.26 8.17
C LEU A 156 -12.25 6.24 7.02
N GLU A 157 -12.44 7.38 6.36
CA GLU A 157 -13.36 7.55 5.22
C GLU A 157 -12.59 7.66 3.90
N ILE A 158 -11.38 8.23 3.95
CA ILE A 158 -10.48 8.43 2.80
C ILE A 158 -9.08 7.92 3.15
N LEU A 159 -8.55 7.02 2.31
CA LEU A 159 -7.19 6.52 2.37
C LEU A 159 -6.52 6.73 1.00
N ASN A 160 -5.38 7.43 1.00
CA ASN A 160 -4.59 7.67 -0.21
C ASN A 160 -3.17 7.10 -0.04
N LEU A 161 -2.85 6.15 -0.93
CA LEU A 161 -1.61 5.38 -1.03
C LEU A 161 -1.10 5.39 -2.49
N ASN A 162 -1.43 6.42 -3.28
CA ASN A 162 -0.89 6.54 -4.64
C ASN A 162 0.67 6.57 -4.59
N GLN A 163 1.36 6.12 -5.63
CA GLN A 163 2.83 6.23 -5.73
C GLN A 163 3.54 5.56 -4.54
N ASN A 164 3.33 4.26 -4.40
CA ASN A 164 3.96 3.41 -3.38
C ASN A 164 4.41 2.08 -4.02
N GLN A 165 4.88 1.13 -3.22
CA GLN A 165 5.45 -0.14 -3.68
C GLN A 165 4.53 -1.34 -3.37
N ILE A 166 3.22 -1.11 -3.18
CA ILE A 166 2.28 -2.12 -2.68
C ILE A 166 1.96 -3.13 -3.79
N ASP A 167 2.21 -4.41 -3.51
CA ASP A 167 1.94 -5.56 -4.40
C ASP A 167 0.63 -6.31 -4.06
N SER A 168 0.21 -6.24 -2.79
CA SER A 168 -0.93 -6.97 -2.23
C SER A 168 -1.82 -6.11 -1.34
N CYS A 169 -3.14 -6.28 -1.48
CA CYS A 169 -4.15 -5.66 -0.63
C CYS A 169 -4.49 -6.47 0.64
N GLU A 170 -3.78 -7.55 0.91
CA GLU A 170 -3.94 -8.35 2.13
C GLU A 170 -3.69 -7.49 3.38
N GLY A 171 -4.74 -7.26 4.17
CA GLY A 171 -4.74 -6.32 5.31
C GLY A 171 -5.84 -5.26 5.25
N LEU A 172 -6.48 -5.04 4.09
CA LEU A 172 -7.65 -4.16 3.94
C LEU A 172 -8.95 -4.80 4.49
N GLU A 173 -8.94 -5.18 5.75
CA GLU A 173 -10.09 -5.81 6.40
C GLU A 173 -11.25 -4.82 6.63
N GLN A 174 -12.46 -5.24 6.25
CA GLN A 174 -13.72 -4.55 6.59
C GLN A 174 -13.95 -4.43 8.12
N SER A 175 -13.28 -5.25 8.93
CA SER A 175 -13.28 -5.17 10.40
C SER A 175 -12.48 -3.95 10.92
N LYS A 176 -11.41 -3.59 10.21
CA LYS A 176 -10.39 -2.58 10.58
C LYS A 176 -10.64 -1.21 9.94
N LEU A 177 -11.23 -1.21 8.74
CA LEU A 177 -11.57 -0.04 7.95
C LEU A 177 -13.09 0.08 7.66
N PRO A 178 -13.98 -0.08 8.67
CA PRO A 178 -15.41 -0.29 8.44
C PRO A 178 -16.13 0.88 7.77
N ASN A 179 -15.55 2.08 7.79
CA ASN A 179 -16.14 3.32 7.25
C ASN A 179 -15.51 3.79 5.93
N LEU A 180 -14.55 3.06 5.34
CA LEU A 180 -13.81 3.56 4.18
C LEU A 180 -14.70 3.72 2.95
N MET A 181 -14.72 4.93 2.38
CA MET A 181 -15.54 5.29 1.21
C MET A 181 -14.70 5.59 -0.03
N THR A 182 -13.44 6.01 0.14
CA THR A 182 -12.51 6.26 -0.97
C THR A 182 -11.15 5.64 -0.69
N LEU A 183 -10.67 4.84 -1.65
CA LEU A 183 -9.36 4.21 -1.65
C LEU A 183 -8.62 4.59 -2.94
N GLU A 184 -7.45 5.19 -2.77
CA GLU A 184 -6.55 5.55 -3.87
C GLU A 184 -5.24 4.75 -3.76
N MET A 185 -4.94 3.91 -4.75
CA MET A 185 -3.70 3.11 -4.83
C MET A 185 -3.14 3.14 -6.27
N ARG A 186 -3.19 4.28 -6.95
CA ARG A 186 -2.60 4.42 -8.29
C ARG A 186 -1.08 4.34 -8.22
N GLN A 187 -0.39 3.93 -9.29
CA GLN A 187 1.08 3.85 -9.32
C GLN A 187 1.62 3.00 -8.14
N ASN A 188 1.18 1.75 -8.11
CA ASN A 188 1.62 0.69 -7.20
C ASN A 188 1.95 -0.57 -8.03
N ARG A 189 2.22 -1.70 -7.39
CA ARG A 189 2.65 -2.97 -8.00
C ARG A 189 1.56 -4.06 -7.98
N LEU A 190 0.29 -3.68 -7.81
CA LEU A 190 -0.83 -4.62 -7.67
C LEU A 190 -1.02 -5.45 -8.94
N THR A 191 -1.13 -6.78 -8.82
CA THR A 191 -1.35 -7.71 -9.95
C THR A 191 -2.79 -8.26 -10.03
N THR A 192 -3.58 -8.07 -8.97
CA THR A 192 -5.01 -8.43 -8.85
C THR A 192 -5.71 -7.44 -7.92
N THR A 193 -7.05 -7.38 -7.96
CA THR A 193 -7.87 -6.63 -6.98
C THR A 193 -8.25 -7.42 -5.73
N LYS A 194 -7.77 -8.66 -5.62
CA LYS A 194 -7.99 -9.56 -4.48
C LYS A 194 -7.70 -8.88 -3.14
N GLY A 195 -8.53 -9.12 -2.13
CA GLY A 195 -8.44 -8.55 -0.79
C GLY A 195 -9.13 -7.18 -0.62
N ILE A 196 -9.58 -6.52 -1.69
CA ILE A 196 -10.30 -5.23 -1.60
C ILE A 196 -11.80 -5.48 -1.30
N ALA A 197 -12.09 -6.08 -0.14
CA ALA A 197 -13.44 -6.50 0.29
C ALA A 197 -14.17 -5.45 1.16
N LEU A 198 -13.98 -4.16 0.86
CA LEU A 198 -14.46 -3.04 1.68
C LEU A 198 -15.90 -2.61 1.31
N LEU A 199 -16.90 -3.19 1.98
CA LEU A 199 -18.33 -3.08 1.69
C LEU A 199 -18.90 -1.65 1.66
N ASN A 200 -18.23 -0.67 2.29
CA ASN A 200 -18.63 0.74 2.29
C ASN A 200 -17.97 1.61 1.21
N LEU A 201 -17.07 1.03 0.41
CA LEU A 201 -16.30 1.73 -0.60
C LEU A 201 -17.19 2.25 -1.73
N LYS A 202 -16.99 3.51 -2.13
CA LYS A 202 -17.70 4.20 -3.21
C LYS A 202 -16.78 4.50 -4.39
N ASN A 203 -15.53 4.88 -4.10
CA ASN A 203 -14.53 5.20 -5.11
C ASN A 203 -13.28 4.32 -4.93
N LEU A 204 -12.88 3.61 -5.98
CA LEU A 204 -11.71 2.76 -6.03
C LEU A 204 -10.83 3.16 -7.23
N PHE A 205 -9.63 3.67 -6.95
CA PHE A 205 -8.70 4.16 -7.97
C PHE A 205 -7.39 3.36 -7.97
N LEU A 206 -7.22 2.52 -8.99
CA LEU A 206 -6.12 1.56 -9.15
C LEU A 206 -5.32 1.78 -10.44
N ALA A 207 -5.35 3.00 -10.97
CA ALA A 207 -4.71 3.34 -12.24
C ALA A 207 -3.19 3.18 -12.21
N ALA A 208 -2.55 2.81 -13.32
CA ALA A 208 -1.11 2.56 -13.37
C ALA A 208 -0.68 1.52 -12.32
N ASN A 209 -1.20 0.30 -12.46
CA ASN A 209 -0.76 -0.90 -11.73
C ASN A 209 -0.52 -2.02 -12.76
N GLU A 210 -0.29 -3.25 -12.30
CA GLU A 210 -0.07 -4.43 -13.14
C GLU A 210 -1.26 -5.40 -13.11
N ILE A 211 -2.46 -4.90 -12.81
CA ILE A 211 -3.64 -5.73 -12.55
C ILE A 211 -4.03 -6.50 -13.80
N THR A 212 -3.98 -7.83 -13.71
CA THR A 212 -4.40 -8.76 -14.77
C THR A 212 -5.79 -9.34 -14.51
N LYS A 213 -6.16 -9.49 -13.23
CA LYS A 213 -7.40 -10.15 -12.77
C LYS A 213 -8.22 -9.25 -11.85
N LEU A 214 -9.54 -9.40 -11.96
CA LEU A 214 -10.51 -8.73 -11.09
C LEU A 214 -11.12 -9.77 -10.15
N GLU A 215 -10.67 -9.77 -8.90
CA GLU A 215 -11.09 -10.64 -7.80
C GLU A 215 -11.69 -9.81 -6.65
N ASP A 216 -12.57 -10.40 -5.85
CA ASP A 216 -13.24 -9.84 -4.65
C ASP A 216 -14.11 -8.57 -4.82
N LEU A 217 -14.19 -8.01 -6.04
CA LEU A 217 -14.99 -6.81 -6.32
C LEU A 217 -16.51 -7.05 -6.24
N GLN A 218 -16.99 -8.30 -6.32
CA GLN A 218 -18.41 -8.62 -6.45
C GLN A 218 -19.27 -8.12 -5.29
N ASP A 219 -18.73 -8.07 -4.07
CA ASP A 219 -19.47 -7.67 -2.86
C ASP A 219 -19.47 -6.15 -2.61
N LEU A 220 -18.78 -5.38 -3.45
CA LEU A 220 -18.67 -3.91 -3.39
C LEU A 220 -19.95 -3.21 -3.91
N SER A 221 -21.10 -3.60 -3.36
CA SER A 221 -22.44 -3.12 -3.75
C SER A 221 -22.67 -1.61 -3.62
N ARG A 222 -21.79 -0.90 -2.90
CA ARG A 222 -21.80 0.57 -2.74
C ARG A 222 -20.83 1.31 -3.68
N LEU A 223 -20.02 0.59 -4.46
CA LEU A 223 -19.05 1.18 -5.38
C LEU A 223 -19.77 1.91 -6.52
N THR A 224 -19.46 3.19 -6.72
CA THR A 224 -19.98 4.02 -7.82
C THR A 224 -18.94 4.26 -8.91
N THR A 225 -17.65 4.26 -8.54
CA THR A 225 -16.53 4.68 -9.37
C THR A 225 -15.40 3.66 -9.29
N LEU A 226 -15.08 3.00 -10.41
CA LEU A 226 -13.93 2.10 -10.54
C LEU A 226 -12.99 2.60 -11.65
N HIS A 227 -11.72 2.79 -11.32
CA HIS A 227 -10.74 3.38 -12.23
C HIS A 227 -9.47 2.51 -12.35
N LEU A 228 -9.47 1.64 -13.35
CA LEU A 228 -8.44 0.65 -13.70
C LEU A 228 -7.55 1.09 -14.88
N ARG A 229 -7.56 2.38 -15.27
CA ARG A 229 -6.77 2.89 -16.40
C ARG A 229 -5.28 2.51 -16.30
N ASP A 230 -4.63 2.21 -17.43
CA ASP A 230 -3.20 1.86 -17.52
C ASP A 230 -2.89 0.62 -16.63
N ASN A 231 -3.40 -0.55 -17.04
CA ASN A 231 -3.24 -1.85 -16.36
C ASN A 231 -3.16 -2.98 -17.40
N LYS A 232 -3.20 -4.24 -16.97
CA LYS A 232 -3.07 -5.45 -17.80
C LYS A 232 -4.36 -6.29 -17.82
N VAL A 233 -5.53 -5.68 -17.58
CA VAL A 233 -6.81 -6.41 -17.47
C VAL A 233 -7.21 -6.93 -18.86
N GLY A 234 -7.23 -8.24 -19.03
CA GLY A 234 -7.70 -8.91 -20.25
C GLY A 234 -9.19 -9.28 -20.21
N THR A 235 -9.66 -9.78 -19.07
CA THR A 235 -11.04 -10.26 -18.89
C THR A 235 -11.82 -9.50 -17.82
N LEU A 236 -13.14 -9.54 -17.91
CA LEU A 236 -14.09 -8.77 -17.09
C LEU A 236 -14.92 -9.66 -16.15
N ASP A 237 -14.33 -10.78 -15.68
CA ASP A 237 -15.00 -11.78 -14.83
C ASP A 237 -15.34 -11.28 -13.40
N GLY A 238 -14.65 -10.26 -12.90
CA GLY A 238 -14.88 -9.69 -11.57
C GLY A 238 -16.11 -8.79 -11.44
N PHE A 239 -16.88 -8.59 -12.51
CA PHE A 239 -18.11 -7.80 -12.50
C PHE A 239 -19.34 -8.68 -12.25
N SER A 240 -20.25 -8.24 -11.39
CA SER A 240 -21.46 -9.00 -11.04
C SER A 240 -22.68 -8.11 -10.79
N GLU A 241 -23.86 -8.73 -10.83
CA GLU A 241 -25.14 -8.08 -10.50
C GLU A 241 -25.21 -7.51 -9.07
N ASN A 242 -24.27 -7.86 -8.19
CA ASN A 242 -24.18 -7.30 -6.84
C ASN A 242 -23.58 -5.88 -6.79
N MET A 243 -22.86 -5.45 -7.83
CA MET A 243 -22.26 -4.10 -7.95
C MET A 243 -23.31 -3.02 -8.30
N LYS A 244 -24.41 -3.01 -7.56
CA LYS A 244 -25.70 -2.35 -7.85
C LYS A 244 -25.65 -0.82 -7.99
N GLN A 245 -24.58 -0.18 -7.54
CA GLN A 245 -24.39 1.28 -7.59
C GLN A 245 -23.35 1.73 -8.62
N LEU A 246 -22.70 0.80 -9.33
CA LEU A 246 -21.55 1.11 -10.19
C LEU A 246 -21.99 1.89 -11.44
N GLN A 247 -21.45 3.09 -11.60
CA GLN A 247 -21.87 4.07 -12.62
C GLN A 247 -20.76 4.44 -13.59
N TYR A 248 -19.50 4.40 -13.14
CA TYR A 248 -18.33 4.77 -13.94
C TYR A 248 -17.25 3.67 -13.86
N VAL A 249 -16.82 3.20 -15.03
CA VAL A 249 -15.70 2.25 -15.18
C VAL A 249 -14.70 2.82 -16.19
N ASN A 250 -13.43 3.01 -15.77
CA ASN A 250 -12.34 3.37 -16.67
C ASN A 250 -11.35 2.21 -16.83
N LEU A 251 -11.28 1.67 -18.05
CA LEU A 251 -10.43 0.59 -18.51
C LEU A 251 -9.49 1.04 -19.66
N ARG A 252 -9.35 2.34 -19.95
CA ARG A 252 -8.39 2.83 -20.97
C ARG A 252 -6.99 2.28 -20.69
N ALA A 253 -6.27 1.90 -21.75
CA ALA A 253 -4.95 1.28 -21.67
C ALA A 253 -4.95 -0.02 -20.83
N ASN A 254 -5.94 -0.88 -21.05
CA ASN A 254 -5.94 -2.30 -20.66
C ASN A 254 -5.89 -3.19 -21.91
N GLU A 255 -6.04 -4.50 -21.72
CA GLU A 255 -5.83 -5.53 -22.76
C GLU A 255 -7.13 -6.25 -23.15
N VAL A 256 -8.28 -5.72 -22.70
CA VAL A 256 -9.64 -6.10 -23.13
C VAL A 256 -9.77 -5.90 -24.63
N THR A 257 -9.59 -6.99 -25.37
CA THR A 257 -9.49 -7.01 -26.84
C THR A 257 -10.64 -7.77 -27.50
N ASP A 258 -11.25 -8.72 -26.80
CA ASP A 258 -12.43 -9.45 -27.25
C ASP A 258 -13.73 -8.64 -26.94
N PRO A 259 -14.56 -8.29 -27.95
CA PRO A 259 -15.86 -7.66 -27.73
C PRO A 259 -16.84 -8.49 -26.88
N GLU A 260 -16.68 -9.82 -26.80
CA GLU A 260 -17.53 -10.69 -25.98
C GLU A 260 -17.38 -10.41 -24.48
N GLU A 261 -16.18 -10.00 -24.03
CA GLU A 261 -15.95 -9.60 -22.62
C GLU A 261 -16.85 -8.43 -22.20
N LEU A 262 -17.17 -7.52 -23.12
CA LEU A 262 -18.05 -6.37 -22.84
C LEU A 262 -19.48 -6.81 -22.50
N LYS A 263 -19.90 -8.02 -22.89
CA LYS A 263 -21.21 -8.58 -22.50
C LYS A 263 -21.27 -8.90 -21.01
N LYS A 264 -20.15 -9.19 -20.35
CA LYS A 264 -20.09 -9.41 -18.89
C LYS A 264 -20.53 -8.16 -18.11
N LEU A 265 -20.33 -6.96 -18.68
CA LEU A 265 -20.79 -5.70 -18.09
C LEU A 265 -22.31 -5.49 -18.15
N ALA A 266 -23.06 -6.29 -18.91
CA ALA A 266 -24.52 -6.15 -19.03
C ALA A 266 -25.28 -6.45 -17.72
N VAL A 267 -24.61 -7.08 -16.73
CA VAL A 267 -25.16 -7.34 -15.38
C VAL A 267 -25.21 -6.10 -14.50
N LEU A 268 -24.61 -4.98 -14.91
CA LEU A 268 -24.41 -3.78 -14.09
C LEU A 268 -25.57 -2.77 -14.28
N PRO A 269 -26.58 -2.71 -13.39
CA PRO A 269 -27.84 -2.03 -13.66
C PRO A 269 -27.75 -0.50 -13.69
N MET A 270 -26.64 0.08 -13.21
CA MET A 270 -26.44 1.52 -13.07
C MET A 270 -25.28 2.07 -13.91
N LEU A 271 -24.63 1.24 -14.75
CA LEU A 271 -23.46 1.66 -15.53
C LEU A 271 -23.86 2.73 -16.56
N ARG A 272 -23.26 3.92 -16.47
CA ARG A 272 -23.55 5.09 -17.31
C ARG A 272 -22.37 5.52 -18.17
N ALA A 273 -21.15 5.25 -17.72
CA ALA A 273 -19.93 5.66 -18.38
C ALA A 273 -18.90 4.52 -18.35
N LEU A 274 -18.47 4.10 -19.54
CA LEU A 274 -17.44 3.10 -19.76
C LEU A 274 -16.36 3.72 -20.67
N VAL A 275 -15.10 3.70 -20.25
CA VAL A 275 -13.98 4.26 -21.00
C VAL A 275 -13.00 3.13 -21.33
N LEU A 276 -12.87 2.77 -22.62
CA LEU A 276 -12.02 1.66 -23.08
C LEU A 276 -10.80 2.12 -23.89
N LEU A 277 -10.92 3.22 -24.64
CA LEU A 277 -9.93 3.59 -25.66
C LEU A 277 -8.61 4.09 -25.07
N GLY A 278 -7.52 3.39 -25.38
CA GLY A 278 -6.24 4.06 -25.69
C GLY A 278 -4.97 3.37 -25.21
N ARG A 279 -4.40 2.50 -26.04
CA ARG A 279 -2.95 2.59 -26.33
C ARG A 279 -2.81 3.44 -27.59
N SER A 280 -1.96 4.47 -27.57
CA SER A 280 -1.49 5.06 -28.83
C SER A 280 -0.41 4.12 -29.33
N ILE A 281 -0.64 3.45 -30.46
CA ILE A 281 0.44 2.76 -31.16
C ILE A 281 1.23 3.86 -31.86
N ASN A 282 2.21 4.40 -31.15
CA ASN A 282 3.31 5.12 -31.79
C ASN A 282 4.29 4.05 -32.27
N GLU A 283 4.54 4.07 -33.57
CA GLU A 283 5.45 3.17 -34.30
C GLU A 283 6.93 3.40 -33.91
#